data_AF-A0A964QDF7-F1
#
_entry.id   AF-A0A964QDF7-F1
#
_cell.length_a   1.000
_cell.length_b   1.000
_cell.length_c   1.000
_cell.angle_alpha   90.00
_cell.angle_beta   90.00
_cell.angle_gamma   90.00
#
_symmetry.space_group_name_H-M   'P 1'
#
loop_
_entity.id
_entity.type
_entity.pdbx_description
1 polymer ?
#
loop_
_entity_poly.entity_id
_entity_poly.type
_entity_poly.pdbx_seq_one_letter_code
_entity_poly.pdbx_strand_id
1 'polypeptide(L)'
;MLDETILQRLAQDITPGDDQRSRLRMRIQQRINPLQKSVDLTQPSLVFRKSMKDRVLLALQGSPVGDSMRELAKSVSLSGERVLSLREMILGRLALRAEPSLVHSSVKWAASFALFLLIIRAMPLVFLAPTTQAGIGVQLIPNGDDVSVFVGGVWRSVISPEVVGGPMMIRTGQSQVTIILNDDGVIRLGSDTTFKLHDIGDRPQFVSAGPTATLVRGQIWVLGLLPPVVESILIETTRGQVEINSGSVSITEDNKSTTVAVYDRGVTFRDEEQTSFIVSGEKGMISDRTPTLSILSMPTRAFGSPLVSQNLEQDAVHRNEIAKLQKERRERMAGILPTSILYPAKRIAERVDVLFTLTHDGRTEKLIAQADTRLSEALALIHDGQNTEASVPLSEYRDSLVAMASGTGDNLVKYLIKRQIADASATISPTTSSGKIQLVSLAVLEISASVPDTALQSKDIEGYVLVNKLTQINHALSVDKNLTGALLAYSDVSPYIKELLSENGTHPLLQKEARSLLVSTASLLKGAKNADQNKILVAVEQDLSQYLPPEQESVLVTEAKLNAVIQKILQRIFIFKSPLSRYNQLMQEMLELRGNQNRGTLLRRLYSALPENGLGGYVLTEIKNFGDELNGR
;
A
#
# COMPACT_ATOMS: atom_id res chain seq x y z
N MET A 1 -19.31 -31.21 -0.91
CA MET A 1 -17.96 -30.63 -0.75
C MET A 1 -16.98 -31.74 -1.10
N LEU A 2 -16.20 -31.56 -2.17
CA LEU A 2 -15.19 -32.54 -2.58
C LEU A 2 -13.92 -32.30 -1.76
N ASP A 3 -13.40 -33.39 -1.20
CA ASP A 3 -12.28 -33.42 -0.26
C ASP A 3 -10.99 -32.91 -0.93
N GLU A 4 -10.31 -31.95 -0.31
CA GLU A 4 -9.13 -31.24 -0.84
C GLU A 4 -7.97 -32.19 -1.20
N THR A 5 -7.95 -33.34 -0.52
CA THR A 5 -7.01 -34.44 -0.73
C THR A 5 -7.19 -35.14 -2.09
N ILE A 6 -8.42 -35.17 -2.63
CA ILE A 6 -8.73 -35.78 -3.94
C ILE A 6 -8.24 -34.87 -5.06
N LEU A 7 -8.38 -33.55 -4.90
CA LEU A 7 -7.90 -32.56 -5.87
C LEU A 7 -6.38 -32.51 -5.92
N GLN A 8 -5.69 -32.65 -4.79
CA GLN A 8 -4.22 -32.75 -4.75
C GLN A 8 -3.70 -34.03 -5.42
N ARG A 9 -4.38 -35.17 -5.24
CA ARG A 9 -4.02 -36.41 -5.96
C ARG A 9 -4.26 -36.30 -7.46
N LEU A 10 -5.38 -35.69 -7.88
CA LEU A 10 -5.63 -35.44 -9.30
C LEU A 10 -4.57 -34.50 -9.89
N ALA A 11 -4.17 -33.46 -9.18
CA ALA A 11 -3.12 -32.54 -9.63
C ALA A 11 -1.76 -33.23 -9.79
N GLN A 12 -1.41 -34.15 -8.88
CA GLN A 12 -0.19 -34.96 -8.96
C GLN A 12 -0.24 -36.00 -10.09
N ASP A 13 -1.40 -36.61 -10.36
CA ASP A 13 -1.54 -37.61 -11.44
C ASP A 13 -1.60 -36.97 -12.84
N ILE A 14 -2.04 -35.71 -12.95
CA ILE A 14 -2.16 -35.00 -14.24
C ILE A 14 -0.89 -34.22 -14.59
N THR A 15 -0.03 -33.88 -13.62
CA THR A 15 1.24 -33.23 -13.92
C THR A 15 2.30 -34.25 -14.33
N PRO A 16 2.80 -34.23 -15.59
CA PRO A 16 3.86 -35.14 -15.98
C PRO A 16 5.11 -34.82 -15.16
N GLY A 17 5.63 -35.83 -14.46
CA GLY A 17 6.83 -35.73 -13.64
C GLY A 17 8.04 -35.23 -14.45
N ASP A 18 9.05 -34.70 -13.76
CA ASP A 18 10.19 -34.04 -14.40
C ASP A 18 10.94 -34.93 -15.40
N ASP A 19 10.94 -36.25 -15.19
CA ASP A 19 11.48 -37.24 -16.13
C ASP A 19 10.67 -37.37 -17.43
N GLN A 20 9.35 -37.21 -17.37
CA GLN A 20 8.52 -37.21 -18.58
C GLN A 20 8.67 -35.88 -19.33
N ARG A 21 8.79 -34.75 -18.62
CA ARG A 21 9.06 -33.43 -19.19
C ARG A 21 10.41 -33.37 -19.88
N SER A 22 11.45 -33.96 -19.29
CA SER A 22 12.79 -34.02 -19.88
C SER A 22 12.82 -34.91 -21.12
N ARG A 23 12.13 -36.06 -21.12
CA ARG A 23 11.94 -36.91 -22.31
C ARG A 23 11.15 -36.23 -23.42
N LEU A 24 10.12 -35.47 -23.09
CA LEU A 24 9.35 -34.66 -24.04
C LEU A 24 10.21 -33.54 -24.64
N ARG A 25 10.97 -32.80 -23.82
CA ARG A 25 11.93 -31.80 -24.30
C ARG A 25 12.97 -32.42 -25.23
N MET A 26 13.56 -33.55 -24.86
CA MET A 26 14.50 -34.29 -25.71
C MET A 26 13.88 -34.71 -27.05
N ARG A 27 12.65 -35.24 -27.07
CA ARG A 27 11.95 -35.59 -28.33
C ARG A 27 11.65 -34.36 -29.19
N ILE A 28 11.26 -33.25 -28.58
CA ILE A 28 10.99 -31.99 -29.29
C ILE A 28 12.30 -31.44 -29.88
N GLN A 29 13.38 -31.44 -29.11
CA GLN A 29 14.68 -30.93 -29.53
C GLN A 29 15.33 -31.81 -30.61
N GLN A 30 15.16 -33.14 -30.53
CA GLN A 30 15.55 -34.09 -31.58
C GLN A 30 14.74 -33.91 -32.88
N ARG A 31 13.49 -33.42 -32.81
CA ARG A 31 12.68 -33.09 -34.00
C ARG A 31 13.01 -31.71 -34.59
N ILE A 32 13.46 -30.76 -33.79
CA ILE A 32 13.77 -29.38 -34.23
C ILE A 32 15.18 -29.27 -34.83
N ASN A 33 16.17 -29.99 -34.28
CA ASN A 33 17.56 -29.94 -34.77
C ASN A 33 17.75 -30.27 -36.27
N PRO A 34 17.07 -31.26 -36.88
CA PRO A 34 17.20 -31.51 -38.32
C PRO A 34 16.56 -30.40 -39.17
N LEU A 35 15.55 -29.69 -38.66
CA LEU A 35 14.90 -28.58 -39.36
C LEU A 35 15.77 -27.32 -39.37
N GLN A 36 16.54 -27.06 -38.30
CA GLN A 36 17.50 -25.95 -38.28
C GLN A 36 18.71 -26.20 -39.20
N LYS A 37 19.22 -27.45 -39.28
CA LYS A 37 20.30 -27.79 -40.23
C LYS A 37 19.88 -27.75 -41.70
N SER A 38 18.58 -27.84 -42.02
CA SER A 38 18.08 -27.71 -43.40
C SER A 38 17.87 -26.27 -43.88
N VAL A 39 17.79 -25.28 -42.98
CA VAL A 39 17.60 -23.87 -43.35
C VAL A 39 18.93 -23.20 -43.74
N ASP A 40 20.06 -23.67 -43.19
CA ASP A 40 21.39 -23.15 -43.54
C ASP A 40 21.99 -23.77 -44.83
N LEU A 41 21.35 -24.80 -45.43
CA LEU A 41 21.84 -25.51 -46.61
C LEU A 41 21.13 -25.16 -47.94
N THR A 42 20.17 -24.23 -47.95
CA THR A 42 19.37 -23.92 -49.16
C THR A 42 19.58 -22.53 -49.75
N GLN A 43 20.81 -22.02 -49.73
CA GLN A 43 21.21 -21.01 -50.70
C GLN A 43 22.37 -21.53 -51.54
N PRO A 44 22.14 -21.97 -52.80
CA PRO A 44 23.23 -22.39 -53.65
C PRO A 44 24.15 -21.20 -53.94
N SER A 45 25.45 -21.40 -53.74
CA SER A 45 26.45 -20.37 -53.96
C SER A 45 26.38 -19.80 -55.39
N LEU A 46 26.73 -18.52 -55.56
CA LEU A 46 26.70 -17.83 -56.85
C LEU A 46 27.52 -18.56 -57.93
N VAL A 47 28.59 -19.25 -57.52
CA VAL A 47 29.44 -20.07 -58.39
C VAL A 47 28.69 -21.30 -58.91
N PHE A 48 27.90 -21.96 -58.06
CA PHE A 48 27.09 -23.13 -58.45
C PHE A 48 25.97 -22.76 -59.42
N ARG A 49 25.30 -21.63 -59.21
CA ARG A 49 24.26 -21.13 -60.15
C ARG A 49 24.84 -20.80 -61.53
N LYS A 50 26.02 -20.20 -61.58
CA LYS A 50 26.70 -19.87 -62.83
C LYS A 50 27.15 -21.15 -63.56
N SER A 51 27.74 -22.10 -62.83
CA SER A 51 28.16 -23.39 -63.39
C SER A 51 27.00 -24.25 -63.90
N MET A 52 25.84 -24.24 -63.23
CA MET A 52 24.62 -24.90 -63.72
C MET A 52 24.07 -24.23 -64.98
N LYS A 53 24.08 -22.89 -65.04
CA LYS A 53 23.63 -22.15 -66.23
C LYS A 53 24.52 -22.42 -67.44
N ASP A 54 25.83 -22.47 -67.22
CA ASP A 54 26.81 -22.76 -68.27
C ASP A 54 26.74 -24.24 -68.70
N ARG A 55 26.50 -25.19 -67.79
CA ARG A 55 26.25 -26.60 -68.12
C ARG A 55 24.96 -26.83 -68.89
N VAL A 56 23.88 -26.10 -68.57
CA VAL A 56 22.61 -26.19 -69.31
C VAL A 56 22.76 -25.60 -70.71
N LEU A 57 23.50 -24.50 -70.86
CA LEU A 57 23.81 -23.92 -72.17
C LEU A 57 24.71 -24.82 -73.03
N LEU A 58 25.70 -25.48 -72.42
CA LEU A 58 26.54 -26.48 -73.10
C LEU A 58 25.76 -27.75 -73.46
N ALA A 59 24.85 -28.22 -72.60
CA ALA A 59 23.99 -29.36 -72.88
C ALA A 59 23.00 -29.10 -74.02
N LEU A 60 22.58 -27.84 -74.22
CA LEU A 60 21.76 -27.42 -75.36
C LEU A 60 22.57 -27.28 -76.67
N GLN A 61 23.88 -27.08 -76.60
CA GLN A 61 24.77 -26.99 -77.77
C GLN A 61 25.29 -28.36 -78.26
N GLY A 62 25.20 -29.41 -77.45
CA GLY A 62 25.67 -30.76 -77.78
C GLY A 62 24.58 -31.80 -78.06
N SER A 63 23.31 -31.39 -78.18
CA SER A 63 22.18 -32.30 -78.45
C SER A 63 21.84 -32.33 -79.95
N PRO A 64 21.52 -33.51 -80.54
CA PRO A 64 21.12 -33.64 -81.94
C PRO A 64 19.85 -32.84 -82.32
N VAL A 65 19.14 -32.27 -81.33
CA VAL A 65 18.00 -31.37 -81.53
C VAL A 65 18.44 -29.97 -82.03
N GLY A 66 19.67 -29.54 -81.72
CA GLY A 66 20.21 -28.24 -82.15
C GLY A 66 20.48 -28.16 -83.65
N ASP A 67 20.94 -29.26 -84.25
CA ASP A 67 21.21 -29.34 -85.69
C ASP A 67 19.90 -29.49 -86.50
N SER A 68 18.92 -30.24 -85.99
CA SER A 68 17.59 -30.33 -86.60
C SER A 68 16.82 -29.00 -86.59
N MET A 69 16.99 -28.17 -85.55
CA MET A 69 16.40 -26.82 -85.53
C MET A 69 17.08 -25.85 -86.49
N ARG A 70 18.38 -26.01 -86.77
CA ARG A 70 19.10 -25.22 -87.79
C ARG A 70 18.72 -25.59 -89.22
N GLU A 71 18.42 -26.87 -89.49
CA GLU A 71 17.89 -27.30 -90.79
C GLU A 71 16.42 -26.93 -90.99
N LEU A 72 15.59 -26.97 -89.94
CA LEU A 72 14.22 -26.47 -89.98
C LEU A 72 14.16 -24.94 -90.19
N ALA A 73 15.09 -24.19 -89.60
CA ALA A 73 15.19 -22.74 -89.81
C ALA A 73 15.62 -22.36 -91.24
N LYS A 74 16.30 -23.26 -91.97
CA LYS A 74 16.69 -23.05 -93.39
C LYS A 74 15.60 -23.46 -94.39
N SER A 75 14.66 -24.32 -94.00
CA SER A 75 13.61 -24.86 -94.88
C SER A 75 12.25 -24.14 -94.78
N VAL A 76 12.12 -23.15 -93.90
CA VAL A 76 10.90 -22.35 -93.75
C VAL A 76 11.20 -20.86 -93.98
N SER A 77 11.58 -20.51 -95.21
CA SER A 77 11.46 -19.12 -95.68
C SER A 77 10.01 -18.90 -96.13
N LEU A 78 9.13 -18.55 -95.19
CA LEU A 78 7.78 -18.11 -95.49
C LEU A 78 7.84 -16.81 -96.30
N SER A 79 7.15 -16.76 -97.44
CA SER A 79 7.05 -15.56 -98.27
C SER A 79 6.44 -14.39 -97.49
N GLY A 80 6.90 -13.16 -97.78
CA GLY A 80 6.57 -11.95 -97.01
C GLY A 80 5.07 -11.70 -96.82
N GLU A 81 4.22 -12.14 -97.73
CA GLU A 81 2.75 -12.04 -97.61
C GLU A 81 2.16 -12.96 -96.53
N ARG A 82 2.68 -14.18 -96.36
CA ARG A 82 2.21 -15.08 -95.30
C ARG A 82 2.63 -14.60 -93.92
N VAL A 83 3.80 -13.97 -93.80
CA VAL A 83 4.27 -13.36 -92.55
C VAL A 83 3.38 -12.18 -92.15
N LEU A 84 2.92 -11.36 -93.10
CA LEU A 84 2.00 -10.27 -92.82
C LEU A 84 0.59 -10.78 -92.42
N SER A 85 0.07 -11.81 -93.10
CA SER A 85 -1.22 -12.42 -92.72
C SER A 85 -1.19 -13.08 -91.34
N LEU A 86 -0.08 -13.73 -90.98
CA LEU A 86 0.13 -14.29 -89.65
C LEU A 86 0.30 -13.19 -88.61
N ARG A 87 0.98 -12.09 -88.95
CA ARG A 87 1.13 -10.93 -88.07
C ARG A 87 -0.20 -10.24 -87.79
N GLU A 88 -1.06 -10.06 -88.79
CA GLU A 88 -2.41 -9.52 -88.59
C GLU A 88 -3.32 -10.50 -87.84
N MET A 89 -3.21 -11.80 -88.07
CA MET A 89 -3.99 -12.80 -87.34
C MET A 89 -3.54 -12.95 -85.88
N ILE A 90 -2.24 -12.81 -85.61
CA ILE A 90 -1.66 -12.83 -84.26
C ILE A 90 -1.93 -11.50 -83.54
N LEU A 91 -1.77 -10.35 -84.18
CA LEU A 91 -2.07 -9.04 -83.59
C LEU A 91 -3.58 -8.83 -83.39
N GLY A 92 -4.42 -9.34 -84.28
CA GLY A 92 -5.88 -9.35 -84.12
C GLY A 92 -6.37 -10.26 -83.01
N ARG A 93 -5.63 -11.35 -82.70
CA ARG A 93 -5.86 -12.19 -81.51
C ARG A 93 -5.18 -11.66 -80.25
N LEU A 94 -4.29 -10.68 -80.38
CA LEU A 94 -3.70 -9.87 -79.29
C LEU A 94 -4.45 -8.55 -79.09
N ALA A 95 -5.68 -8.41 -79.61
CA ALA A 95 -6.62 -7.41 -79.12
C ALA A 95 -6.71 -7.59 -77.59
N LEU A 96 -6.38 -6.52 -76.87
CA LEU A 96 -6.15 -6.48 -75.43
C LEU A 96 -7.08 -7.44 -74.68
N ARG A 97 -6.52 -8.58 -74.24
CA ARG A 97 -6.99 -9.16 -72.98
C ARG A 97 -6.73 -8.06 -71.97
N ALA A 98 -7.80 -7.44 -71.48
CA ALA A 98 -7.77 -6.54 -70.35
C ALA A 98 -6.77 -7.12 -69.34
N GLU A 99 -5.72 -6.37 -69.04
CA GLU A 99 -4.83 -6.73 -67.94
C GLU A 99 -5.71 -7.10 -66.75
N PRO A 100 -5.47 -8.24 -66.07
CA PRO A 100 -6.17 -8.48 -64.82
C PRO A 100 -5.87 -7.28 -63.95
N SER A 101 -6.90 -6.48 -63.73
CA SER A 101 -6.82 -5.15 -63.15
C SER A 101 -5.85 -5.18 -61.96
N LEU A 102 -4.87 -4.27 -61.94
CA LEU A 102 -3.97 -4.02 -60.80
C LEU A 102 -4.72 -3.92 -59.46
N VAL A 103 -6.03 -3.69 -59.50
CA VAL A 103 -7.01 -3.84 -58.42
C VAL A 103 -6.83 -5.14 -57.64
N HIS A 104 -6.53 -6.30 -58.23
CA HIS A 104 -6.37 -7.53 -57.42
C HIS A 104 -5.07 -7.56 -56.59
N SER A 105 -3.99 -6.93 -57.07
CA SER A 105 -2.77 -6.81 -56.28
C SER A 105 -2.94 -5.75 -55.19
N SER A 106 -3.48 -4.58 -55.53
CA SER A 106 -3.73 -3.52 -54.55
C SER A 106 -4.79 -3.90 -53.52
N VAL A 107 -5.83 -4.65 -53.89
CA VAL A 107 -6.82 -5.21 -52.94
C VAL A 107 -6.21 -6.32 -52.10
N LYS A 108 -5.31 -7.16 -52.62
CA LYS A 108 -4.58 -8.14 -51.79
C LYS A 108 -3.63 -7.46 -50.81
N TRP A 109 -2.94 -6.39 -51.22
CA TRP A 109 -2.10 -5.59 -50.35
C TRP A 109 -2.94 -4.81 -49.34
N ALA A 110 -4.07 -4.21 -49.75
CA ALA A 110 -4.99 -3.52 -48.85
C ALA A 110 -5.67 -4.50 -47.88
N ALA A 111 -6.05 -5.70 -48.32
CA ALA A 111 -6.62 -6.74 -47.47
C ALA A 111 -5.56 -7.33 -46.53
N SER A 112 -4.33 -7.52 -46.98
CA SER A 112 -3.22 -7.98 -46.13
C SER A 112 -2.82 -6.89 -45.13
N PHE A 113 -2.85 -5.62 -45.54
CA PHE A 113 -2.60 -4.47 -44.66
C PHE A 113 -3.76 -4.28 -43.67
N ALA A 114 -5.01 -4.47 -44.10
CA ALA A 114 -6.17 -4.46 -43.23
C ALA A 114 -6.17 -5.65 -42.26
N LEU A 115 -5.79 -6.85 -42.72
CA LEU A 115 -5.61 -8.03 -41.88
C LEU A 115 -4.45 -7.83 -40.91
N PHE A 116 -3.35 -7.24 -41.36
CA PHE A 116 -2.21 -6.88 -40.52
C PHE A 116 -2.60 -5.83 -39.48
N LEU A 117 -3.35 -4.79 -39.86
CA LEU A 117 -3.90 -3.79 -38.94
C LEU A 117 -4.92 -4.42 -37.98
N LEU A 118 -5.71 -5.40 -38.42
CA LEU A 118 -6.68 -6.11 -37.59
C LEU A 118 -5.97 -7.05 -36.61
N ILE A 119 -4.93 -7.75 -37.05
CA ILE A 119 -4.06 -8.58 -36.21
C ILE A 119 -3.33 -7.68 -35.20
N ILE A 120 -2.77 -6.55 -35.63
CA ILE A 120 -2.17 -5.54 -34.75
C ILE A 120 -3.19 -5.00 -33.74
N ARG A 121 -4.41 -4.72 -34.17
CA ARG A 121 -5.49 -4.22 -33.29
C ARG A 121 -5.98 -5.29 -32.33
N ALA A 122 -5.93 -6.57 -32.71
CA ALA A 122 -6.33 -7.71 -31.88
C ALA A 122 -5.20 -8.20 -30.96
N MET A 123 -3.93 -7.94 -31.30
CA MET A 123 -2.76 -8.38 -30.52
C MET A 123 -2.77 -7.91 -29.05
N PRO A 124 -3.16 -6.65 -28.73
CA PRO A 124 -3.28 -6.19 -27.35
C PRO A 124 -4.21 -7.06 -26.49
N LEU A 125 -5.28 -7.62 -27.06
CA LEU A 125 -6.23 -8.46 -26.31
C LEU A 125 -5.64 -9.81 -25.88
N VAL A 126 -4.56 -10.26 -26.51
CA VAL A 126 -3.90 -11.55 -26.19
C VAL A 126 -2.81 -11.37 -25.13
N PHE A 127 -2.23 -10.17 -25.03
CA PHE A 127 -1.09 -9.90 -24.14
C PHE A 127 -1.41 -8.98 -22.95
N LEU A 128 -2.49 -8.20 -23.01
CA LEU A 128 -2.92 -7.33 -21.92
C LEU A 128 -4.01 -8.02 -21.12
N ALA A 129 -3.73 -8.30 -19.85
CA ALA A 129 -4.77 -8.71 -18.92
C ALA A 129 -5.80 -7.57 -18.78
N PRO A 130 -7.12 -7.83 -18.87
CA PRO A 130 -8.12 -6.82 -18.56
C PRO A 130 -7.94 -6.34 -17.11
N THR A 131 -8.17 -5.05 -16.87
CA THR A 131 -8.19 -4.47 -15.51
C THR A 131 -9.39 -5.04 -14.76
N THR A 132 -9.16 -6.10 -13.98
CA THR A 132 -10.21 -6.67 -13.12
C THR A 132 -10.36 -5.81 -11.87
N GLN A 133 -11.12 -4.71 -11.97
CA GLN A 133 -11.62 -4.01 -10.78
C GLN A 133 -12.94 -4.67 -10.38
N ALA A 134 -12.86 -5.62 -9.43
CA ALA A 134 -14.03 -5.98 -8.65
C ALA A 134 -14.28 -4.84 -7.67
N GLY A 135 -15.08 -3.85 -8.09
CA GLY A 135 -15.57 -2.79 -7.21
C GLY A 135 -16.58 -3.38 -6.24
N ILE A 136 -16.09 -3.92 -5.13
CA ILE A 136 -16.93 -4.29 -4.00
C ILE A 136 -17.26 -2.96 -3.32
N GLY A 137 -18.49 -2.47 -3.51
CA GLY A 137 -18.92 -1.22 -2.87
C GLY A 137 -18.82 -1.30 -1.33
N VAL A 138 -18.90 -0.15 -0.66
CA VAL A 138 -18.81 -0.03 0.81
C VAL A 138 -19.70 -1.06 1.50
N GLN A 139 -19.11 -1.92 2.32
CA GLN A 139 -19.82 -3.00 3.01
C GLN A 139 -20.12 -2.63 4.45
N LEU A 140 -21.35 -2.88 4.87
CA LEU A 140 -21.81 -2.78 6.24
C LEU A 140 -22.02 -4.19 6.79
N ILE A 141 -21.19 -4.61 7.75
CA ILE A 141 -21.22 -5.94 8.35
C ILE A 141 -21.67 -5.80 9.82
N PRO A 142 -22.93 -6.17 10.15
CA PRO A 142 -23.40 -6.15 11.52
C PRO A 142 -22.82 -7.33 12.32
N ASN A 143 -22.36 -7.06 13.54
CA ASN A 143 -21.97 -8.04 14.54
C ASN A 143 -22.99 -8.03 15.68
N GLY A 144 -24.15 -8.65 15.44
CA GLY A 144 -25.29 -8.73 16.35
C GLY A 144 -26.58 -8.20 15.74
N ASP A 145 -27.68 -8.32 16.48
CA ASP A 145 -29.04 -8.07 15.97
C ASP A 145 -29.50 -6.60 16.17
N ASP A 146 -28.76 -5.82 16.94
CA ASP A 146 -29.14 -4.46 17.38
C ASP A 146 -28.40 -3.37 16.59
N VAL A 147 -28.51 -3.47 15.27
CA VAL A 147 -27.96 -2.51 14.31
C VAL A 147 -29.10 -1.95 13.49
N SER A 148 -29.15 -0.63 13.40
CA SER A 148 -30.17 0.08 12.62
C SER A 148 -29.56 1.14 11.73
N VAL A 149 -30.08 1.26 10.51
CA VAL A 149 -29.70 2.28 9.53
C VAL A 149 -30.88 3.15 9.20
N PHE A 150 -30.64 4.45 9.02
CA PHE A 150 -31.66 5.42 8.64
C PHE A 150 -31.63 5.63 7.12
N VAL A 151 -32.65 5.11 6.44
CA VAL A 151 -32.77 5.19 4.98
C VAL A 151 -34.18 5.69 4.64
N GLY A 152 -34.29 6.76 3.86
CA GLY A 152 -35.59 7.29 3.42
C GLY A 152 -36.52 7.78 4.53
N GLY A 153 -35.96 8.26 5.66
CA GLY A 153 -36.75 8.79 6.77
C GLY A 153 -37.16 7.75 7.83
N VAL A 154 -36.77 6.49 7.67
CA VAL A 154 -37.17 5.39 8.57
C VAL A 154 -35.94 4.61 9.05
N TRP A 155 -35.95 4.19 10.31
CA TRP A 155 -34.95 3.28 10.85
C TRP A 155 -35.28 1.83 10.45
N ARG A 156 -34.33 1.19 9.77
CA ARG A 156 -34.40 -0.22 9.36
C ARG A 156 -33.32 -1.01 10.09
N SER A 157 -33.68 -2.15 10.67
CA SER A 157 -32.71 -3.07 11.27
C SER A 157 -31.90 -3.78 10.19
N VAL A 158 -30.59 -3.96 10.43
CA VAL A 158 -29.66 -4.66 9.53
C VAL A 158 -29.11 -5.87 10.27
N ILE A 159 -29.43 -7.06 9.76
CA ILE A 159 -29.10 -8.34 10.42
C ILE A 159 -28.05 -9.11 9.59
N SER A 160 -27.88 -8.76 8.32
CA SER A 160 -26.91 -9.38 7.41
C SER A 160 -26.04 -8.33 6.73
N PRO A 161 -24.84 -8.72 6.24
CA PRO A 161 -24.00 -7.82 5.45
C PRO A 161 -24.77 -7.19 4.28
N GLU A 162 -24.66 -5.88 4.12
CA GLU A 162 -25.32 -5.11 3.05
C GLU A 162 -24.32 -4.14 2.39
N VAL A 163 -24.46 -3.92 1.08
CA VAL A 163 -23.69 -2.92 0.35
C VAL A 163 -24.37 -1.56 0.49
N VAL A 164 -23.62 -0.58 0.95
CA VAL A 164 -24.08 0.80 1.16
C VAL A 164 -24.02 1.56 -0.16
N GLY A 165 -25.18 2.00 -0.65
CA GLY A 165 -25.31 2.75 -1.90
C GLY A 165 -25.22 4.27 -1.77
N GLY A 166 -25.13 4.83 -0.55
CA GLY A 166 -25.09 6.27 -0.33
C GLY A 166 -24.96 6.69 1.13
N PRO A 167 -25.01 8.01 1.41
CA PRO A 167 -24.94 8.55 2.76
C PRO A 167 -26.01 7.95 3.66
N MET A 168 -25.65 7.56 4.88
CA MET A 168 -26.59 6.97 5.84
C MET A 168 -26.19 7.26 7.29
N MET A 169 -27.19 7.26 8.17
CA MET A 169 -26.97 7.27 9.62
C MET A 169 -27.11 5.86 10.17
N ILE A 170 -26.13 5.44 10.96
CA ILE A 170 -26.02 4.11 11.54
C ILE A 170 -26.10 4.27 13.06
N ARG A 171 -26.90 3.42 13.70
CA ARG A 171 -27.02 3.36 15.15
C ARG A 171 -26.84 1.92 15.61
N THR A 172 -25.88 1.74 16.50
CA THR A 172 -25.68 0.49 17.25
C THR A 172 -26.31 0.66 18.62
N GLY A 173 -27.11 -0.31 19.06
CA GLY A 173 -27.45 -0.44 20.48
C GLY A 173 -26.37 -1.27 21.17
N GLN A 174 -26.66 -2.47 21.64
CA GLN A 174 -25.65 -3.31 22.31
C GLN A 174 -24.71 -4.07 21.34
N SER A 175 -24.97 -3.99 20.03
CA SER A 175 -24.20 -4.68 18.99
C SER A 175 -23.03 -3.84 18.46
N GLN A 176 -22.15 -4.47 17.68
CA GLN A 176 -21.07 -3.78 16.96
C GLN A 176 -21.32 -3.83 15.46
N VAL A 177 -20.67 -2.93 14.72
CA VAL A 177 -20.75 -2.88 13.25
C VAL A 177 -19.38 -2.66 12.68
N THR A 178 -19.06 -3.33 11.59
CA THR A 178 -17.85 -3.05 10.80
C THR A 178 -18.26 -2.50 9.44
N ILE A 179 -17.68 -1.36 9.08
CA ILE A 179 -17.82 -0.73 7.77
C ILE A 179 -16.49 -0.89 7.05
N ILE A 180 -16.50 -1.51 5.88
CA ILE A 180 -15.33 -1.59 4.99
C ILE A 180 -15.59 -0.60 3.86
N LEU A 181 -14.72 0.41 3.76
CA LEU A 181 -14.77 1.44 2.74
C LEU A 181 -14.20 0.94 1.41
N ASN A 182 -14.42 1.70 0.33
CA ASN A 182 -13.90 1.36 -1.00
C ASN A 182 -12.37 1.43 -1.08
N ASP A 183 -11.76 2.28 -0.25
CA ASP A 183 -10.31 2.45 -0.13
C ASP A 183 -9.66 1.44 0.85
N ASP A 184 -10.35 0.32 1.11
CA ASP A 184 -9.99 -0.73 2.07
C ASP A 184 -9.89 -0.26 3.54
N GLY A 185 -10.22 1.00 3.84
CA GLY A 185 -10.30 1.54 5.19
C GLY A 185 -11.41 0.85 5.99
N VAL A 186 -11.19 0.67 7.30
CA VAL A 186 -12.14 -0.02 8.17
C VAL A 186 -12.60 0.89 9.30
N ILE A 187 -13.92 0.99 9.50
CA ILE A 187 -14.52 1.70 10.63
C ILE A 187 -15.37 0.71 11.43
N ARG A 188 -14.95 0.39 12.66
CA ARG A 188 -15.73 -0.45 13.58
C ARG A 188 -16.43 0.42 14.60
N LEU A 189 -17.76 0.32 14.65
CA LEU A 189 -18.59 1.00 15.63
C LEU A 189 -18.75 0.13 16.87
N GLY A 190 -18.47 0.70 18.04
CA GLY A 190 -18.77 0.10 19.33
C GLY A 190 -20.27 0.09 19.65
N SER A 191 -20.60 -0.34 20.86
CA SER A 191 -21.97 -0.28 21.39
C SER A 191 -22.42 1.16 21.65
N ASP A 192 -23.72 1.40 21.55
CA ASP A 192 -24.41 2.67 21.80
C ASP A 192 -23.87 3.84 20.95
N THR A 193 -23.35 3.53 19.76
CA THR A 193 -22.74 4.49 18.84
C THR A 193 -23.76 5.00 17.84
N THR A 194 -23.72 6.31 17.56
CA THR A 194 -24.47 6.94 16.46
C THR A 194 -23.50 7.62 15.53
N PHE A 195 -23.50 7.17 14.28
CA PHE A 195 -22.48 7.49 13.30
C PHE A 195 -23.16 7.86 11.98
N LYS A 196 -22.70 8.92 11.32
CA LYS A 196 -23.23 9.35 10.02
C LYS A 196 -22.13 9.20 8.98
N LEU A 197 -22.32 8.29 8.04
CA LEU A 197 -21.45 8.12 6.88
C LEU A 197 -21.93 9.06 5.78
N HIS A 198 -21.08 9.98 5.31
CA HIS A 198 -21.44 10.91 4.24
C HIS A 198 -20.84 10.49 2.92
N ASP A 199 -19.55 10.19 2.94
CA ASP A 199 -18.78 9.91 1.74
C ASP A 199 -18.40 8.43 1.67
N ILE A 200 -18.80 7.82 0.55
CA ILE A 200 -18.57 6.42 0.18
C ILE A 200 -17.71 6.31 -1.08
N GLY A 201 -17.16 7.42 -1.57
CA GLY A 201 -16.31 7.44 -2.75
C GLY A 201 -14.99 6.72 -2.50
N ASP A 202 -14.43 6.15 -3.57
CA ASP A 202 -13.05 5.67 -3.57
C ASP A 202 -12.09 6.86 -3.48
N ARG A 203 -11.01 6.73 -2.69
CA ARG A 203 -10.03 7.81 -2.50
C ARG A 203 -8.79 7.52 -3.36
N PRO A 204 -8.24 8.53 -4.06
CA PRO A 204 -8.57 9.95 -4.04
C PRO A 204 -9.87 10.30 -4.76
N GLN A 205 -10.50 11.43 -4.44
CA GLN A 205 -11.70 11.92 -5.12
C GLN A 205 -11.40 13.09 -6.06
N PHE A 206 -12.25 13.27 -7.08
CA PHE A 206 -12.17 14.44 -7.96
C PHE A 206 -12.62 15.75 -7.29
N VAL A 207 -13.55 15.64 -6.34
CA VAL A 207 -14.12 16.76 -5.58
C VAL A 207 -14.27 16.28 -4.14
N SER A 208 -13.65 16.97 -3.20
CA SER A 208 -13.83 16.67 -1.77
C SER A 208 -15.28 16.91 -1.39
N ALA A 209 -15.98 15.86 -0.95
CA ALA A 209 -17.38 15.92 -0.53
C ALA A 209 -17.57 16.38 0.93
N GLY A 210 -16.50 16.82 1.61
CA GLY A 210 -16.49 17.12 3.04
C GLY A 210 -15.97 15.94 3.87
N PRO A 211 -16.40 15.80 5.14
CA PRO A 211 -15.94 14.72 6.00
C PRO A 211 -16.41 13.36 5.51
N THR A 212 -15.56 12.35 5.65
CA THR A 212 -15.92 10.94 5.40
C THR A 212 -17.15 10.56 6.21
N ALA A 213 -17.10 10.90 7.50
CA ALA A 213 -18.17 10.62 8.42
C ALA A 213 -18.18 11.59 9.61
N THR A 214 -19.32 11.67 10.29
CA THR A 214 -19.46 12.38 11.57
C THR A 214 -19.78 11.38 12.68
N LEU A 215 -19.00 11.41 13.75
CA LEU A 215 -19.30 10.70 14.99
C LEU A 215 -20.17 11.60 15.88
N VAL A 216 -21.43 11.21 16.08
CA VAL A 216 -22.38 11.99 16.89
C VAL A 216 -22.24 11.64 18.37
N ARG A 217 -22.09 10.34 18.70
CA ARG A 217 -21.86 9.83 20.05
C ARG A 217 -21.36 8.39 20.02
N GLY A 218 -20.71 7.97 21.10
CA GLY A 218 -20.24 6.61 21.31
C GLY A 218 -18.77 6.42 20.94
N GLN A 219 -18.38 5.19 20.64
CA GLN A 219 -17.00 4.85 20.34
C GLN A 219 -16.89 4.23 18.95
N ILE A 220 -15.83 4.63 18.24
CA ILE A 220 -15.42 4.00 16.98
C ILE A 220 -13.94 3.62 17.03
N TRP A 221 -13.59 2.64 16.20
CA TRP A 221 -12.25 2.27 15.84
C TRP A 221 -12.08 2.49 14.35
N VAL A 222 -11.01 3.16 13.94
CA VAL A 222 -10.75 3.49 12.54
C VAL A 222 -9.35 2.99 12.16
N LEU A 223 -9.30 2.27 11.04
CA LEU A 223 -8.08 1.83 10.38
C LEU A 223 -7.95 2.59 9.05
N GLY A 224 -6.93 3.42 8.95
CA GLY A 224 -6.48 4.01 7.68
C GLY A 224 -5.36 3.17 7.06
N LEU A 225 -5.40 2.99 5.74
CA LEU A 225 -4.39 2.27 4.96
C LEU A 225 -3.71 3.13 3.89
N LEU A 226 -4.16 4.37 3.71
CA LEU A 226 -3.73 5.23 2.63
C LEU A 226 -2.48 6.05 3.02
N PRO A 227 -1.61 6.35 2.05
CA PRO A 227 -0.49 7.23 2.29
C PRO A 227 -0.97 8.68 2.52
N PRO A 228 -0.15 9.53 3.14
CA PRO A 228 -0.49 10.94 3.44
C PRO A 228 -0.62 11.83 2.21
N VAL A 229 -0.19 11.33 1.04
CA VAL A 229 -0.35 11.98 -0.27
C VAL A 229 -1.81 11.99 -0.72
N VAL A 230 -2.56 10.97 -0.27
CA VAL A 230 -3.97 10.75 -0.63
C VAL A 230 -4.83 11.34 0.48
N GLU A 231 -6.03 11.77 0.11
CA GLU A 231 -7.02 12.30 1.07
C GLU A 231 -7.24 11.30 2.22
N SER A 232 -7.23 11.82 3.45
CA SER A 232 -7.39 11.02 4.66
C SER A 232 -8.84 10.61 4.87
N ILE A 233 -9.04 9.59 5.72
CA ILE A 233 -10.34 9.36 6.35
C ILE A 233 -10.57 10.49 7.34
N LEU A 234 -11.53 11.36 7.04
CA LEU A 234 -11.86 12.53 7.84
C LEU A 234 -13.08 12.24 8.72
N ILE A 235 -12.86 12.11 10.02
CA ILE A 235 -13.92 11.93 11.00
C ILE A 235 -14.21 13.26 11.70
N GLU A 236 -15.39 13.79 11.47
CA GLU A 236 -15.88 14.97 12.17
C GLU A 236 -16.48 14.58 13.54
N THR A 237 -16.16 15.36 14.56
CA THR A 237 -16.71 15.26 15.92
C THR A 237 -17.31 16.60 16.32
N THR A 238 -17.99 16.68 17.47
CA THR A 238 -18.56 17.97 17.91
C THR A 238 -17.50 19.02 18.27
N ARG A 239 -16.24 18.60 18.46
CA ARG A 239 -15.13 19.44 18.95
C ARG A 239 -13.96 19.57 17.97
N GLY A 240 -14.12 19.08 16.74
CA GLY A 240 -13.07 19.16 15.72
C GLY A 240 -13.05 17.95 14.78
N GLN A 241 -12.01 17.87 13.96
CA GLN A 241 -11.87 16.89 12.91
C GLN A 241 -10.62 16.03 13.11
N VAL A 242 -10.77 14.72 12.91
CA VAL A 242 -9.67 13.75 13.00
C VAL A 242 -9.34 13.24 11.60
N GLU A 243 -8.13 13.51 11.15
CA GLU A 243 -7.57 13.06 9.88
C GLU A 243 -6.72 11.81 10.08
N ILE A 244 -7.11 10.73 9.41
CA ILE A 244 -6.48 9.41 9.54
C ILE A 244 -6.05 8.95 8.15
N ASN A 245 -4.75 9.01 7.85
CA ASN A 245 -4.20 8.47 6.61
C ASN A 245 -3.85 6.98 6.78
N SER A 246 -2.93 6.70 7.69
CA SER A 246 -2.46 5.36 8.00
C SER A 246 -2.39 5.15 9.50
N GLY A 247 -2.90 4.04 10.02
CA GLY A 247 -2.82 3.72 11.45
C GLY A 247 -4.14 3.24 12.05
N SER A 248 -4.10 2.88 13.32
CA SER A 248 -5.25 2.34 14.07
C SER A 248 -5.56 3.25 15.26
N VAL A 249 -6.80 3.75 15.29
CA VAL A 249 -7.19 4.86 16.16
C VAL A 249 -8.55 4.56 16.77
N SER A 250 -8.72 4.85 18.06
CA SER A 250 -10.04 4.87 18.68
C SER A 250 -10.47 6.30 18.95
N ILE A 251 -11.68 6.65 18.50
CA ILE A 251 -12.31 7.94 18.77
C ILE A 251 -13.54 7.68 19.63
N THR A 252 -13.62 8.34 20.77
CA THR A 252 -14.76 8.26 21.69
C THR A 252 -15.35 9.65 21.83
N GLU A 253 -16.64 9.76 21.51
CA GLU A 253 -17.43 10.97 21.62
C GLU A 253 -18.48 10.80 22.71
N ASP A 254 -18.34 11.59 23.76
CA ASP A 254 -19.36 11.77 24.79
C ASP A 254 -19.89 13.21 24.73
N ASN A 255 -21.05 13.45 25.34
CA ASN A 255 -21.71 14.75 25.38
C ASN A 255 -20.77 15.87 25.88
N LYS A 256 -19.79 15.53 26.73
CA LYS A 256 -18.90 16.49 27.41
C LYS A 256 -17.44 16.44 26.96
N SER A 257 -17.04 15.42 26.21
CA SER A 257 -15.65 15.24 25.82
C SER A 257 -15.46 14.38 24.58
N THR A 258 -14.44 14.72 23.81
CA THR A 258 -13.94 13.94 22.68
C THR A 258 -12.56 13.40 23.06
N THR A 259 -12.38 12.09 22.96
CA THR A 259 -11.10 11.42 23.23
C THR A 259 -10.63 10.69 21.97
N VAL A 260 -9.40 10.99 21.55
CA VAL A 260 -8.73 10.35 20.41
C VAL A 260 -7.51 9.59 20.93
N ALA A 261 -7.55 8.27 20.90
CA ALA A 261 -6.46 7.39 21.35
C ALA A 261 -5.81 6.70 20.14
N VAL A 262 -4.50 6.82 20.00
CA VAL A 262 -3.77 6.31 18.83
C VAL A 262 -2.94 5.10 19.22
N TYR A 263 -3.19 3.97 18.58
CA TYR A 263 -2.53 2.70 18.89
C TYR A 263 -1.47 2.33 17.86
N ASP A 264 -1.67 2.73 16.60
CA ASP A 264 -0.70 2.52 15.53
C ASP A 264 -0.59 3.79 14.67
N ARG A 265 0.66 4.16 14.35
CA ARG A 265 1.06 5.38 13.64
C ARG A 265 0.53 6.68 14.27
N GLY A 266 0.33 7.73 13.49
CA GLY A 266 -0.12 9.03 13.97
C GLY A 266 -1.34 9.57 13.22
N VAL A 267 -2.03 10.50 13.87
CA VAL A 267 -3.19 11.24 13.32
C VAL A 267 -3.02 12.73 13.49
N THR A 268 -3.72 13.47 12.64
CA THR A 268 -3.83 14.91 12.75
C THR A 268 -5.20 15.25 13.31
N PHE A 269 -5.22 15.99 14.42
CA PHE A 269 -6.43 16.56 14.99
C PHE A 269 -6.49 18.04 14.61
N ARG A 270 -7.58 18.47 13.97
CA ARG A 270 -7.81 19.87 13.61
C ARG A 270 -8.99 20.42 14.41
N ASP A 271 -8.69 21.45 15.19
CA ASP A 271 -9.65 22.38 15.78
C ASP A 271 -9.64 23.68 14.95
N GLU A 272 -10.68 24.52 15.06
CA GLU A 272 -10.91 25.71 14.20
C GLU A 272 -9.67 26.61 14.04
N GLU A 273 -8.80 26.69 15.05
CA GLU A 273 -7.57 27.49 15.02
C GLU A 273 -6.27 26.69 15.24
N GLN A 274 -6.34 25.40 15.58
CA GLN A 274 -5.16 24.62 15.99
C GLN A 274 -5.09 23.24 15.34
N THR A 275 -3.94 22.95 14.74
CA THR A 275 -3.59 21.60 14.28
C THR A 275 -2.66 20.94 15.29
N SER A 276 -3.06 19.78 15.80
CA SER A 276 -2.30 18.99 16.75
C SER A 276 -2.05 17.59 16.22
N PHE A 277 -0.88 17.03 16.54
CA PHE A 277 -0.48 15.71 16.10
C PHE A 277 -0.50 14.74 17.28
N ILE A 278 -1.19 13.62 17.15
CA ILE A 278 -1.28 12.57 18.17
C ILE A 278 -0.64 11.31 17.59
N VAL A 279 0.32 10.70 18.28
CA VAL A 279 1.05 9.53 17.80
C VAL A 279 0.78 8.29 18.62
N SER A 280 1.18 7.13 18.13
CA SER A 280 1.04 5.85 18.83
C SER A 280 1.54 5.94 20.27
N GLY A 281 0.70 5.46 21.20
CA GLY A 281 0.96 5.55 22.63
C GLY A 281 0.47 6.83 23.27
N GLU A 282 -0.21 7.73 22.55
CA GLU A 282 -0.81 8.94 23.10
C GLU A 282 -2.33 8.94 22.98
N LYS A 283 -2.96 9.71 23.86
CA LYS A 283 -4.38 10.08 23.77
C LYS A 283 -4.52 11.60 23.82
N GLY A 284 -5.29 12.15 22.90
CA GLY A 284 -5.79 13.52 22.94
C GLY A 284 -7.15 13.54 23.61
N MET A 285 -7.39 14.50 24.50
CA MET A 285 -8.69 14.69 25.14
C MET A 285 -9.06 16.17 25.13
N ILE A 286 -10.25 16.47 24.61
CA ILE A 286 -10.89 17.78 24.66
C ILE A 286 -12.16 17.63 25.47
N SER A 287 -12.41 18.57 26.39
CA SER A 287 -13.64 18.57 27.18
C SER A 287 -14.18 19.98 27.30
N ASP A 288 -15.46 20.13 27.62
CA ASP A 288 -16.06 21.48 27.79
C ASP A 288 -15.37 22.29 28.92
N ARG A 289 -14.71 21.59 29.85
CA ARG A 289 -13.94 22.21 30.95
C ARG A 289 -12.54 22.61 30.54
N THR A 290 -11.98 21.95 29.52
CA THR A 290 -10.64 22.17 28.98
C THR A 290 -10.78 22.23 27.46
N PRO A 291 -11.17 23.39 26.91
CA PRO A 291 -11.43 23.54 25.48
C PRO A 291 -10.15 23.40 24.65
N THR A 292 -8.98 23.35 25.28
CA THR A 292 -7.71 23.03 24.62
C THR A 292 -7.45 21.52 24.63
N LEU A 293 -6.92 21.02 23.50
CA LEU A 293 -6.50 19.62 23.39
C LEU A 293 -5.39 19.30 24.39
N SER A 294 -5.69 18.41 25.32
CA SER A 294 -4.70 17.84 26.23
C SER A 294 -4.17 16.51 25.68
N ILE A 295 -2.87 16.45 25.41
CA ILE A 295 -2.21 15.23 24.93
C ILE A 295 -1.54 14.54 26.13
N LEU A 296 -1.90 13.28 26.35
CA LEU A 296 -1.43 12.47 27.47
C LEU A 296 -0.85 11.15 26.94
N SER A 297 0.28 10.71 27.50
CA SER A 297 0.80 9.38 27.22
C SER A 297 -0.13 8.30 27.78
N MET A 298 -0.35 7.25 27.00
CA MET A 298 -1.15 6.10 27.40
C MET A 298 -0.30 5.11 28.21
N PRO A 299 -0.84 4.56 29.30
CA PRO A 299 -0.14 3.51 30.03
C PRO A 299 -0.15 2.22 29.21
N THR A 300 0.88 1.39 29.33
CA THR A 300 1.01 0.11 28.58
C THR A 300 -0.21 -0.81 28.74
N ARG A 301 -0.89 -0.76 29.90
CA ARG A 301 -2.14 -1.51 30.15
C ARG A 301 -3.27 -1.18 29.17
N ALA A 302 -3.26 0.01 28.54
CA ALA A 302 -4.26 0.40 27.55
C ALA A 302 -4.22 -0.49 26.30
N PHE A 303 -3.03 -0.96 25.91
CA PHE A 303 -2.82 -1.89 24.79
C PHE A 303 -3.27 -3.31 25.12
N GLY A 304 -3.31 -3.67 26.41
CA GLY A 304 -3.75 -4.99 26.89
C GLY A 304 -5.26 -5.13 27.07
N SER A 305 -6.06 -4.11 26.75
CA SER A 305 -7.52 -4.21 26.78
C SER A 305 -8.00 -5.26 25.75
N PRO A 306 -8.95 -6.15 26.09
CA PRO A 306 -9.48 -7.14 25.16
C PRO A 306 -10.00 -6.52 23.85
N LEU A 307 -10.69 -5.37 23.94
CA LEU A 307 -11.21 -4.67 22.77
C LEU A 307 -10.08 -4.16 21.86
N VAL A 308 -9.04 -3.58 22.45
CA VAL A 308 -7.91 -2.99 21.72
C VAL A 308 -7.09 -4.07 21.05
N SER A 309 -6.72 -5.11 21.79
CA SER A 309 -5.95 -6.25 21.27
C SER A 309 -6.69 -6.97 20.14
N GLN A 310 -8.01 -7.22 20.29
CA GLN A 310 -8.84 -7.81 19.25
C GLN A 310 -8.87 -6.93 17.98
N ASN A 311 -9.07 -5.62 18.11
CA ASN A 311 -9.10 -4.72 16.95
C ASN A 311 -7.74 -4.64 16.25
N LEU A 312 -6.64 -4.58 16.99
CA LEU A 312 -5.29 -4.58 16.42
C LEU A 312 -4.98 -5.90 15.69
N GLU A 313 -5.41 -7.03 16.23
CA GLU A 313 -5.29 -8.33 15.56
C GLU A 313 -6.11 -8.38 14.26
N GLN A 314 -7.37 -7.93 14.30
CA GLN A 314 -8.21 -7.83 13.11
C GLN A 314 -7.62 -6.88 12.05
N ASP A 315 -7.03 -5.76 12.48
CA ASP A 315 -6.34 -4.82 11.58
C ASP A 315 -5.13 -5.47 10.92
N ALA A 316 -4.33 -6.23 11.68
CA ALA A 316 -3.19 -6.96 11.15
C ALA A 316 -3.61 -8.01 10.12
N VAL A 317 -4.69 -8.76 10.40
CA VAL A 317 -5.27 -9.73 9.45
C VAL A 317 -5.74 -9.03 8.19
N HIS A 318 -6.52 -7.95 8.31
CA HIS A 318 -7.03 -7.19 7.16
C HIS A 318 -5.90 -6.63 6.30
N ARG A 319 -4.87 -6.01 6.91
CA ARG A 319 -3.68 -5.53 6.19
C ARG A 319 -2.99 -6.64 5.40
N ASN A 320 -2.86 -7.82 5.99
CA ASN A 320 -2.22 -8.97 5.33
C ASN A 320 -3.09 -9.51 4.19
N GLU A 321 -4.41 -9.53 4.35
CA GLU A 321 -5.35 -9.93 3.30
C GLU A 321 -5.30 -8.98 2.10
N ILE A 322 -5.38 -7.67 2.35
CA ILE A 322 -5.26 -6.65 1.31
C ILE A 322 -3.90 -6.75 0.61
N ALA A 323 -2.81 -6.84 1.37
CA ALA A 323 -1.47 -6.99 0.79
C ALA A 323 -1.36 -8.25 -0.09
N LYS A 324 -1.97 -9.37 0.32
CA LYS A 324 -2.01 -10.61 -0.47
C LYS A 324 -2.85 -10.44 -1.73
N LEU A 325 -4.05 -9.87 -1.64
CA LEU A 325 -4.92 -9.62 -2.79
C LEU A 325 -4.25 -8.69 -3.81
N GLN A 326 -3.60 -7.64 -3.33
CA GLN A 326 -2.85 -6.71 -4.19
C GLN A 326 -1.64 -7.39 -4.83
N LYS A 327 -0.91 -8.22 -4.08
CA LYS A 327 0.18 -9.04 -4.61
C LYS A 327 -0.30 -9.95 -5.74
N GLU A 328 -1.37 -10.70 -5.52
CA GLU A 328 -1.93 -11.60 -6.54
C GLU A 328 -2.41 -10.86 -7.79
N ARG A 329 -3.02 -9.67 -7.61
CA ARG A 329 -3.41 -8.80 -8.73
C ARG A 329 -2.19 -8.38 -9.55
N ARG A 330 -1.13 -7.91 -8.88
CA ARG A 330 0.08 -7.45 -9.56
C ARG A 330 0.88 -8.55 -10.22
N GLU A 331 0.93 -9.74 -9.64
CA GLU A 331 1.55 -10.90 -10.30
C GLU A 331 0.84 -11.23 -11.62
N ARG A 332 -0.50 -11.13 -11.66
CA ARG A 332 -1.27 -11.30 -12.90
C ARG A 332 -1.01 -10.18 -13.91
N MET A 333 -0.84 -8.94 -13.45
CA MET A 333 -0.57 -7.77 -14.31
C MET A 333 0.86 -7.73 -14.84
N ALA A 334 1.84 -8.18 -14.07
CA ALA A 334 3.25 -8.25 -14.49
C ALA A 334 3.41 -9.11 -15.75
N GLY A 335 2.67 -10.22 -15.84
CA GLY A 335 2.61 -11.06 -17.03
C GLY A 335 4.00 -11.49 -17.51
N ILE A 336 4.37 -11.09 -18.72
CA ILE A 336 5.72 -11.37 -19.28
C ILE A 336 6.73 -10.40 -18.66
N LEU A 337 7.69 -10.94 -17.91
CA LEU A 337 8.76 -10.19 -17.25
C LEU A 337 9.88 -9.76 -18.22
N PRO A 338 10.67 -8.70 -17.87
CA PRO A 338 11.83 -8.24 -18.64
C PRO A 338 12.87 -9.31 -18.99
N THR A 339 12.98 -10.35 -18.16
CA THR A 339 13.89 -11.48 -18.36
C THR A 339 13.44 -12.47 -19.44
N SER A 340 12.21 -12.35 -19.94
CA SER A 340 11.65 -13.25 -20.95
C SER A 340 12.02 -12.82 -22.37
N ILE A 341 12.25 -13.82 -23.24
CA ILE A 341 12.53 -13.63 -24.68
C ILE A 341 11.38 -12.89 -25.40
N LEU A 342 10.14 -13.03 -24.90
CA LEU A 342 8.96 -12.39 -25.49
C LEU A 342 8.73 -10.94 -25.01
N TYR A 343 9.54 -10.45 -24.08
CA TYR A 343 9.37 -9.10 -23.54
C TYR A 343 9.45 -7.98 -24.58
N PRO A 344 10.35 -8.00 -25.59
CA PRO A 344 10.35 -6.99 -26.65
C PRO A 344 9.04 -6.95 -27.43
N ALA A 345 8.38 -8.10 -27.64
CA ALA A 345 7.08 -8.16 -28.31
C ALA A 345 5.98 -7.50 -27.47
N LYS A 346 5.96 -7.73 -26.14
CA LYS A 346 5.08 -7.03 -25.20
C LYS A 346 5.25 -5.51 -25.30
N ARG A 347 6.50 -5.03 -25.30
CA ARG A 347 6.84 -3.60 -25.39
C ARG A 347 6.35 -2.96 -26.69
N ILE A 348 6.46 -3.67 -27.81
CA ILE A 348 5.94 -3.19 -29.10
C ILE A 348 4.42 -3.10 -29.05
N ALA A 349 3.74 -4.15 -28.56
CA ALA A 349 2.28 -4.19 -28.48
C ALA A 349 1.71 -3.03 -27.64
N GLU A 350 2.33 -2.75 -26.49
CA GLU A 350 1.94 -1.64 -25.62
C GLU A 350 2.10 -0.25 -26.28
N ARG A 351 3.23 0.01 -26.95
CA ARG A 351 3.45 1.29 -27.65
C ARG A 351 2.45 1.50 -28.78
N VAL A 352 2.13 0.41 -29.49
CA VAL A 352 1.15 0.43 -30.57
C VAL A 352 -0.25 0.71 -30.03
N ASP A 353 -0.62 0.14 -28.89
CA ASP A 353 -1.91 0.39 -28.22
C ASP A 353 -2.08 1.87 -27.82
N VAL A 354 -1.05 2.49 -27.23
CA VAL A 354 -1.08 3.95 -26.92
C VAL A 354 -1.18 4.79 -28.19
N LEU A 355 -0.43 4.43 -29.25
CA LEU A 355 -0.43 5.17 -30.51
C LEU A 355 -1.80 5.12 -31.20
N PHE A 356 -2.50 3.99 -31.14
CA PHE A 356 -3.85 3.83 -31.69
C PHE A 356 -4.97 4.35 -30.79
N THR A 357 -4.66 4.78 -29.57
CA THR A 357 -5.63 5.47 -28.71
C THR A 357 -5.78 6.91 -29.20
N LEU A 358 -6.99 7.33 -29.59
CA LEU A 358 -7.22 8.61 -30.29
C LEU A 358 -7.55 9.76 -29.32
N THR A 359 -8.13 9.45 -28.16
CA THR A 359 -8.50 10.42 -27.13
C THR A 359 -7.32 10.75 -26.23
N HIS A 360 -7.18 12.02 -25.84
CA HIS A 360 -6.14 12.44 -24.89
C HIS A 360 -6.27 11.69 -23.55
N ASP A 361 -7.49 11.67 -22.99
CA ASP A 361 -7.81 10.99 -21.73
C ASP A 361 -7.47 9.50 -21.79
N GLY A 362 -7.93 8.81 -22.84
CA GLY A 362 -7.61 7.39 -23.04
C GLY A 362 -6.10 7.12 -23.21
N ARG A 363 -5.33 8.04 -23.81
CA ARG A 363 -3.87 7.90 -23.87
C ARG A 363 -3.25 8.01 -22.49
N THR A 364 -3.71 8.96 -21.68
CA THR A 364 -3.27 9.14 -20.29
C THR A 364 -3.59 7.88 -19.47
N GLU A 365 -4.81 7.35 -19.55
CA GLU A 365 -5.20 6.11 -18.87
C GLU A 365 -4.31 4.94 -19.29
N LYS A 366 -4.00 4.81 -20.59
CA LYS A 366 -3.12 3.77 -21.11
C LYS A 366 -1.66 3.94 -20.65
N LEU A 367 -1.15 5.16 -20.58
CA LEU A 367 0.19 5.44 -20.06
C LEU A 367 0.29 5.12 -18.57
N ILE A 368 -0.77 5.40 -17.80
CA ILE A 368 -0.83 5.03 -16.38
C ILE A 368 -0.91 3.51 -16.20
N ALA A 369 -1.72 2.83 -17.01
CA ALA A 369 -1.76 1.36 -17.01
C ALA A 369 -0.41 0.73 -17.39
N GLN A 370 0.33 1.35 -18.32
CA GLN A 370 1.70 0.93 -18.64
C GLN A 370 2.64 1.15 -17.46
N ALA A 371 2.57 2.30 -16.81
CA ALA A 371 3.35 2.58 -15.60
C ALA A 371 3.06 1.54 -14.52
N ASP A 372 1.80 1.22 -14.25
CA ASP A 372 1.41 0.18 -13.28
C ASP A 372 1.92 -1.22 -13.66
N THR A 373 1.95 -1.52 -14.96
CA THR A 373 2.57 -2.75 -15.47
C THR A 373 4.07 -2.77 -15.16
N ARG A 374 4.78 -1.65 -15.29
CA ARG A 374 6.21 -1.56 -14.91
C ARG A 374 6.41 -1.73 -13.41
N LEU A 375 5.58 -1.11 -12.58
CA LEU A 375 5.61 -1.29 -11.13
C LEU A 375 5.40 -2.77 -10.75
N SER A 376 4.46 -3.43 -11.42
CA SER A 376 4.15 -4.85 -11.22
C SER A 376 5.31 -5.77 -11.65
N GLU A 377 5.95 -5.49 -12.78
CA GLU A 377 7.16 -6.20 -13.23
C GLU A 377 8.33 -6.03 -12.25
N ALA A 378 8.55 -4.81 -11.75
CA ALA A 378 9.58 -4.56 -10.75
C ALA A 378 9.33 -5.35 -9.46
N LEU A 379 8.09 -5.38 -8.99
CA LEU A 379 7.68 -6.14 -7.81
C LEU A 379 7.91 -7.65 -8.00
N ALA A 380 7.58 -8.18 -9.18
CA ALA A 380 7.83 -9.58 -9.51
C ALA A 380 9.34 -9.90 -9.54
N LEU A 381 10.17 -9.05 -10.14
CA LEU A 381 11.63 -9.23 -10.16
C LEU A 381 12.25 -9.14 -8.75
N ILE A 382 11.75 -8.23 -7.91
CA ILE A 382 12.14 -8.13 -6.50
C ILE A 382 11.80 -9.42 -5.74
N HIS A 383 10.61 -9.97 -5.99
CA HIS A 383 10.17 -11.22 -5.40
C HIS A 383 11.10 -12.38 -5.80
N ASP A 384 11.47 -12.46 -7.07
CA ASP A 384 12.39 -13.46 -7.61
C ASP A 384 13.86 -13.22 -7.22
N GLY A 385 14.14 -12.15 -6.47
CA GLY A 385 15.47 -11.80 -5.96
C GLY A 385 16.39 -11.09 -6.96
N GLN A 386 15.88 -10.71 -8.12
CA GLN A 386 16.59 -10.03 -9.21
C GLN A 386 16.57 -8.51 -9.02
N ASN A 387 17.08 -8.03 -7.87
CA ASN A 387 17.01 -6.61 -7.46
C ASN A 387 17.65 -5.65 -8.46
N THR A 388 18.75 -6.05 -9.11
CA THR A 388 19.43 -5.21 -10.10
C THR A 388 18.57 -5.01 -11.35
N GLU A 389 17.86 -6.05 -11.78
CA GLU A 389 16.99 -5.99 -12.95
C GLU A 389 15.68 -5.25 -12.66
N ALA A 390 15.22 -5.25 -11.41
CA ALA A 390 14.05 -4.49 -10.98
C ALA A 390 14.23 -2.96 -11.02
N SER A 391 15.47 -2.46 -10.98
CA SER A 391 15.77 -1.03 -11.05
C SER A 391 15.32 -0.38 -12.37
N VAL A 392 15.40 -1.12 -13.47
CA VAL A 392 15.01 -0.64 -14.81
C VAL A 392 13.51 -0.35 -14.88
N PRO A 393 12.59 -1.32 -14.62
CA PRO A 393 11.16 -1.04 -14.64
C PRO A 393 10.73 -0.03 -13.57
N LEU A 394 11.40 0.05 -12.40
CA LEU A 394 11.12 1.10 -11.41
C LEU A 394 11.47 2.49 -11.94
N SER A 395 12.61 2.64 -12.61
CA SER A 395 12.98 3.92 -13.22
C SER A 395 12.01 4.30 -14.34
N GLU A 396 11.61 3.35 -15.18
CA GLU A 396 10.59 3.59 -16.22
C GLU A 396 9.22 3.99 -15.62
N TYR A 397 8.79 3.34 -14.54
CA TYR A 397 7.57 3.70 -13.80
C TYR A 397 7.64 5.14 -13.31
N ARG A 398 8.73 5.50 -12.61
CA ARG A 398 8.96 6.83 -12.08
C ARG A 398 8.97 7.88 -13.18
N ASP A 399 9.81 7.68 -14.19
CA ASP A 399 10.00 8.67 -15.25
C ASP A 399 8.71 8.87 -16.06
N SER A 400 7.89 7.82 -16.24
CA SER A 400 6.58 7.92 -16.89
C SER A 400 5.58 8.75 -16.06
N LEU A 401 5.46 8.50 -14.75
CA LEU A 401 4.55 9.27 -13.90
C LEU A 401 5.02 10.72 -13.72
N VAL A 402 6.33 10.96 -13.59
CA VAL A 402 6.90 12.32 -13.51
C VAL A 402 6.71 13.09 -14.83
N ALA A 403 6.90 12.44 -15.98
CA ALA A 403 6.62 13.05 -17.28
C ALA A 403 5.14 13.45 -17.42
N MET A 404 4.21 12.63 -16.91
CA MET A 404 2.78 12.96 -16.90
C MET A 404 2.44 14.08 -15.91
N ALA A 405 3.05 14.07 -14.72
CA ALA A 405 2.86 15.10 -13.70
C ALA A 405 3.38 16.49 -14.15
N SER A 406 4.49 16.51 -14.90
CA SER A 406 5.13 17.74 -15.40
C SER A 406 4.52 18.26 -16.72
N GLY A 407 3.98 17.37 -17.55
CA GLY A 407 3.51 17.70 -18.90
C GLY A 407 2.09 18.28 -18.98
N THR A 408 1.25 18.08 -17.97
CA THR A 408 -0.19 18.43 -18.04
C THR A 408 -0.73 18.87 -16.68
N GLY A 409 -1.21 20.13 -16.60
CA GLY A 409 -1.93 20.66 -15.44
C GLY A 409 -3.38 20.18 -15.33
N ASP A 410 -3.74 19.09 -16.02
CA ASP A 410 -5.09 18.56 -16.07
C ASP A 410 -5.46 17.84 -14.76
N ASN A 411 -6.64 18.15 -14.22
CA ASN A 411 -7.15 17.56 -12.98
C ASN A 411 -7.37 16.05 -13.12
N LEU A 412 -7.71 15.57 -14.32
CA LEU A 412 -7.83 14.14 -14.61
C LEU A 412 -6.49 13.42 -14.45
N VAL A 413 -5.41 13.98 -15.00
CA VAL A 413 -4.06 13.41 -14.87
C VAL A 413 -3.64 13.38 -13.39
N LYS A 414 -3.85 14.48 -12.66
CA LYS A 414 -3.57 14.54 -11.22
C LYS A 414 -4.34 13.48 -10.43
N TYR A 415 -5.64 13.34 -10.71
CA TYR A 415 -6.48 12.32 -10.08
C TYR A 415 -5.96 10.91 -10.35
N LEU A 416 -5.68 10.58 -11.62
CA LEU A 416 -5.23 9.24 -11.99
C LEU A 416 -3.85 8.92 -11.41
N ILE A 417 -2.95 9.91 -11.29
CA ILE A 417 -1.65 9.74 -10.62
C ILE A 417 -1.86 9.51 -9.11
N LYS A 418 -2.70 10.31 -8.45
CA LYS A 418 -3.01 10.10 -7.02
C LYS A 418 -3.64 8.73 -6.78
N ARG A 419 -4.50 8.26 -7.68
CA ARG A 419 -5.11 6.92 -7.62
C ARG A 419 -4.04 5.83 -7.75
N GLN A 420 -3.15 6.00 -8.72
CA GLN A 420 -2.02 5.09 -8.90
C GLN A 420 -1.11 5.04 -7.66
N ILE A 421 -0.87 6.18 -7.00
CA ILE A 421 -0.11 6.23 -5.75
C ILE A 421 -0.85 5.50 -4.63
N ALA A 422 -2.16 5.70 -4.48
CA ALA A 422 -3.00 5.00 -3.50
C ALA A 422 -2.91 3.48 -3.68
N ASP A 423 -3.13 2.99 -4.90
CA ASP A 423 -3.03 1.58 -5.27
C ASP A 423 -1.60 1.06 -5.02
N ALA A 424 -0.58 1.82 -5.43
CA ALA A 424 0.83 1.48 -5.24
C ALA A 424 1.16 1.28 -3.75
N SER A 425 0.75 2.21 -2.89
CA SER A 425 0.98 2.19 -1.45
C SER A 425 0.24 1.06 -0.73
N ALA A 426 -0.99 0.72 -1.12
CA ALA A 426 -1.74 -0.38 -0.51
C ALA A 426 -1.03 -1.75 -0.62
N THR A 427 -0.15 -1.91 -1.61
CA THR A 427 0.64 -3.15 -1.79
C THR A 427 1.88 -3.20 -0.91
N ILE A 428 2.34 -2.05 -0.43
CA ILE A 428 3.57 -1.91 0.34
C ILE A 428 3.16 -2.03 1.81
N SER A 429 2.90 -3.26 2.26
CA SER A 429 2.58 -3.48 3.67
C SER A 429 3.79 -3.14 4.53
N PRO A 430 3.67 -2.25 5.53
CA PRO A 430 4.78 -1.89 6.41
C PRO A 430 5.30 -3.08 7.24
N THR A 431 4.51 -4.16 7.35
CA THR A 431 4.84 -5.38 8.09
C THR A 431 5.63 -6.41 7.27
N THR A 432 5.76 -6.24 5.95
CA THR A 432 6.54 -7.17 5.12
C THR A 432 8.04 -6.89 5.25
N SER A 433 8.72 -7.81 5.95
CA SER A 433 10.10 -7.70 6.48
C SER A 433 11.24 -7.73 5.45
N SER A 434 11.02 -7.27 4.21
CA SER A 434 12.03 -7.36 3.16
C SER A 434 12.56 -5.98 2.82
N GLY A 435 13.86 -5.77 3.02
CA GLY A 435 14.59 -4.58 2.52
C GLY A 435 14.38 -4.33 1.01
N LYS A 436 13.89 -5.34 0.27
CA LYS A 436 13.57 -5.25 -1.16
C LYS A 436 12.27 -4.49 -1.47
N ILE A 437 11.30 -4.43 -0.53
CA ILE A 437 10.04 -3.69 -0.68
C ILE A 437 10.25 -2.18 -0.47
N GLN A 438 11.38 -1.79 0.13
CA GLN A 438 11.75 -0.39 0.37
C GLN A 438 12.02 0.38 -0.94
N LEU A 439 12.61 -0.26 -1.95
CA LEU A 439 12.86 0.38 -3.26
C LEU A 439 11.56 0.82 -3.93
N VAL A 440 10.50 0.03 -3.75
CA VAL A 440 9.17 0.33 -4.29
C VAL A 440 8.52 1.46 -3.50
N SER A 441 8.63 1.44 -2.16
CA SER A 441 8.14 2.54 -1.31
C SER A 441 8.81 3.86 -1.66
N LEU A 442 10.12 3.85 -1.89
CA LEU A 442 10.89 5.02 -2.30
C LEU A 442 10.40 5.54 -3.65
N ALA A 443 10.29 4.68 -4.66
CA ALA A 443 9.80 5.08 -5.97
C ALA A 443 8.39 5.71 -5.92
N VAL A 444 7.48 5.13 -5.13
CA VAL A 444 6.11 5.66 -4.98
C VAL A 444 6.11 7.00 -4.25
N LEU A 445 6.91 7.16 -3.19
CA LEU A 445 7.01 8.41 -2.45
C LEU A 445 7.70 9.51 -3.28
N GLU A 446 8.76 9.21 -4.03
CA GLU A 446 9.43 10.15 -4.94
C GLU A 446 8.48 10.71 -6.01
N ILE A 447 7.67 9.83 -6.61
CA ILE A 447 6.65 10.25 -7.57
C ILE A 447 5.63 11.14 -6.88
N SER A 448 5.24 10.81 -5.66
CA SER A 448 4.29 11.58 -4.87
C SER A 448 4.75 13.01 -4.63
N ALA A 449 6.02 13.26 -4.31
CA ALA A 449 6.54 14.63 -4.16
C ALA A 449 6.72 15.35 -5.50
N SER A 450 6.71 14.63 -6.62
CA SER A 450 6.79 15.21 -7.97
C SER A 450 5.42 15.63 -8.51
N VAL A 451 4.32 15.29 -7.82
CA VAL A 451 2.97 15.70 -8.21
C VAL A 451 2.74 17.16 -7.77
N PRO A 452 2.33 18.07 -8.67
CA PRO A 452 1.98 19.45 -8.29
C PRO A 452 0.85 19.48 -7.25
N ASP A 453 0.92 20.43 -6.30
CA ASP A 453 -0.06 20.66 -5.22
C ASP A 453 -0.10 19.59 -4.10
N THR A 454 0.92 18.74 -3.98
CA THR A 454 1.07 17.91 -2.77
C THR A 454 1.81 18.65 -1.68
N ALA A 455 1.33 18.57 -0.43
CA ALA A 455 1.96 19.17 0.74
C ALA A 455 3.30 18.50 1.16
N LEU A 456 3.72 17.45 0.45
CA LEU A 456 4.90 16.65 0.78
C LEU A 456 6.16 17.23 0.14
N GLN A 457 7.14 17.56 0.98
CA GLN A 457 8.47 17.99 0.54
C GLN A 457 9.39 16.77 0.34
N SER A 458 10.49 16.92 -0.41
CA SER A 458 11.46 15.83 -0.61
C SER A 458 12.01 15.26 0.71
N LYS A 459 12.15 16.11 1.73
CA LYS A 459 12.57 15.71 3.08
C LYS A 459 11.52 14.88 3.82
N ASP A 460 10.23 15.07 3.52
CA ASP A 460 9.16 14.28 4.14
C ASP A 460 9.19 12.84 3.63
N ILE A 461 9.56 12.62 2.37
CA ILE A 461 9.74 11.28 1.79
C ILE A 461 10.77 10.48 2.58
N GLU A 462 11.94 11.07 2.79
CA GLU A 462 13.01 10.45 3.58
C GLU A 462 12.53 10.17 5.00
N GLY A 463 11.78 11.11 5.60
CA GLY A 463 11.16 10.91 6.91
C GLY A 463 10.19 9.73 6.97
N TYR A 464 9.30 9.55 6.00
CA TYR A 464 8.39 8.40 5.95
C TYR A 464 9.14 7.07 5.83
N VAL A 465 10.20 7.03 5.01
CA VAL A 465 11.03 5.83 4.85
C VAL A 465 11.73 5.47 6.16
N LEU A 466 12.27 6.47 6.87
CA LEU A 466 12.91 6.28 8.16
C LEU A 466 11.93 5.83 9.24
N VAL A 467 10.74 6.43 9.31
CA VAL A 467 9.66 6.01 10.22
C VAL A 467 9.22 4.57 9.94
N ASN A 468 9.08 4.19 8.67
CA ASN A 468 8.80 2.80 8.29
C ASN A 468 9.94 1.85 8.72
N LYS A 469 11.21 2.22 8.57
CA LYS A 469 12.35 1.42 9.04
C LYS A 469 12.36 1.29 10.57
N LEU A 470 12.07 2.36 11.31
CA LEU A 470 11.94 2.30 12.77
C LEU A 470 10.79 1.40 13.21
N THR A 471 9.67 1.43 12.49
CA THR A 471 8.54 0.53 12.71
C THR A 471 8.95 -0.93 12.49
N GLN A 472 9.72 -1.21 11.42
CA GLN A 472 10.27 -2.55 11.15
C GLN A 472 11.24 -3.01 12.25
N ILE A 473 12.09 -2.12 12.76
CA ILE A 473 12.98 -2.42 13.89
C ILE A 473 12.15 -2.79 15.13
N ASN A 474 11.13 -2.01 15.45
CA ASN A 474 10.22 -2.30 16.57
C ASN A 474 9.48 -3.63 16.39
N HIS A 475 9.01 -3.95 15.19
CA HIS A 475 8.40 -5.24 14.88
C HIS A 475 9.39 -6.39 15.06
N ALA A 476 10.61 -6.26 14.51
CA ALA A 476 11.64 -7.28 14.63
C ALA A 476 12.04 -7.55 16.10
N LEU A 477 12.05 -6.52 16.94
CA LEU A 477 12.34 -6.65 18.38
C LEU A 477 11.17 -7.26 19.17
N SER A 478 9.94 -6.88 18.86
CA SER A 478 8.75 -7.28 19.64
C SER A 478 8.17 -8.63 19.21
N VAL A 479 7.97 -8.83 17.91
CA VAL A 479 7.30 -10.00 17.33
C VAL A 479 8.31 -11.08 16.98
N ASP A 480 9.29 -10.74 16.13
CA ASP A 480 10.25 -11.71 15.59
C ASP A 480 11.34 -12.08 16.61
N LYS A 481 11.47 -11.29 17.69
CA LYS A 481 12.52 -11.40 18.73
C LYS A 481 13.94 -11.47 18.15
N ASN A 482 14.15 -10.84 16.99
CA ASN A 482 15.39 -10.87 16.24
C ASN A 482 16.27 -9.66 16.61
N LEU A 483 16.98 -9.78 17.74
CA LEU A 483 17.87 -8.72 18.24
C LEU A 483 18.98 -8.35 17.25
N THR A 484 19.63 -9.34 16.64
CA THR A 484 20.77 -9.09 15.73
C THR A 484 20.33 -8.37 14.47
N GLY A 485 19.20 -8.77 13.86
CA GLY A 485 18.64 -8.10 12.70
C GLY A 485 18.20 -6.66 13.01
N ALA A 486 17.61 -6.43 14.19
CA ALA A 486 17.21 -5.10 14.64
C ALA A 486 18.42 -4.17 14.88
N LEU A 487 19.51 -4.67 15.48
CA LEU A 487 20.72 -3.88 15.70
C LEU A 487 21.40 -3.48 14.38
N LEU A 488 21.46 -4.39 13.40
CA LEU A 488 21.97 -4.08 12.06
C LEU A 488 21.10 -3.02 11.36
N ALA A 489 19.77 -3.22 11.36
CA ALA A 489 18.85 -2.25 10.78
C ALA A 489 18.93 -0.88 11.47
N TYR A 490 19.16 -0.83 12.79
CA TYR A 490 19.38 0.43 13.50
C TYR A 490 20.66 1.13 13.05
N SER A 491 21.76 0.40 12.84
CA SER A 491 23.01 1.00 12.36
C SER A 491 22.86 1.65 10.97
N ASP A 492 21.96 1.14 10.13
CA ASP A 492 21.65 1.73 8.82
C ASP A 492 20.81 3.02 8.93
N VAL A 493 20.03 3.18 10.01
CA VAL A 493 19.10 4.30 10.22
C VAL A 493 19.74 5.42 11.05
N SER A 494 20.59 5.08 12.01
CA SER A 494 21.22 6.00 12.98
C SER A 494 21.80 7.28 12.36
N PRO A 495 22.53 7.25 11.21
CA PRO A 495 23.08 8.47 10.60
C PRO A 495 22.03 9.51 10.21
N TYR A 496 20.81 9.06 9.90
CA TYR A 496 19.73 9.89 9.36
C TYR A 496 18.76 10.38 10.44
N ILE A 497 18.81 9.82 11.66
CA ILE A 497 17.89 10.18 12.76
C ILE A 497 18.05 11.66 13.16
N LYS A 498 19.30 12.17 13.21
CA LYS A 498 19.57 13.57 13.59
C LYS A 498 18.94 14.56 12.62
N GLU A 499 19.00 14.26 11.33
CA GLU A 499 18.42 15.09 10.29
C GLU A 499 16.88 15.06 10.35
N LEU A 500 16.30 13.86 10.53
CA LEU A 500 14.86 13.67 10.68
C LEU A 500 14.27 14.46 11.85
N LEU A 501 14.99 14.53 12.97
CA LEU A 501 14.54 15.18 14.20
C LEU A 501 14.88 16.69 14.27
N SER A 502 15.48 17.24 13.21
CA SER A 502 15.84 18.66 13.15
C SER A 502 14.62 19.55 12.86
N GLU A 503 14.56 20.74 13.45
CA GLU A 503 13.40 21.65 13.37
C GLU A 503 13.15 22.21 11.95
N ASN A 504 14.11 22.09 11.03
CA ASN A 504 14.16 22.88 9.79
C ASN A 504 13.85 22.08 8.51
N GLY A 505 13.13 20.95 8.55
CA GLY A 505 12.91 20.23 7.29
C GLY A 505 11.87 19.13 7.16
N THR A 506 11.32 18.58 8.24
CA THR A 506 10.40 17.42 8.15
C THR A 506 9.06 17.72 8.81
N HIS A 507 7.99 17.12 8.29
CA HIS A 507 6.65 17.29 8.80
C HIS A 507 6.57 16.98 10.33
N PRO A 508 5.96 17.83 11.17
CA PRO A 508 6.00 17.67 12.63
C PRO A 508 5.41 16.33 13.12
N LEU A 509 4.41 15.78 12.42
CA LEU A 509 3.87 14.44 12.70
C LEU A 509 4.95 13.35 12.62
N LEU A 510 5.79 13.40 11.57
CA LEU A 510 6.87 12.43 11.35
C LEU A 510 7.92 12.51 12.45
N GLN A 511 8.28 13.72 12.85
CA GLN A 511 9.23 13.93 13.93
C GLN A 511 8.71 13.32 15.24
N LYS A 512 7.43 13.56 15.53
CA LYS A 512 6.78 13.04 16.73
C LYS A 512 6.65 11.51 16.70
N GLU A 513 6.30 10.95 15.54
CA GLU A 513 6.19 9.51 15.34
C GLU A 513 7.55 8.82 15.46
N ALA A 514 8.59 9.38 14.82
CA ALA A 514 9.96 8.90 14.95
C ALA A 514 10.43 8.90 16.41
N ARG A 515 10.17 9.97 17.17
CA ARG A 515 10.49 10.02 18.61
C ARG A 515 9.74 8.94 19.39
N SER A 516 8.44 8.75 19.15
CA SER A 516 7.66 7.69 19.82
C SER A 516 8.21 6.30 19.51
N LEU A 517 8.55 6.04 18.25
CA LEU A 517 9.15 4.77 17.83
C LEU A 517 10.52 4.56 18.46
N LEU A 518 11.37 5.59 18.58
CA LEU A 518 12.68 5.50 19.23
C LEU A 518 12.54 5.22 20.74
N VAL A 519 11.55 5.82 21.41
CA VAL A 519 11.21 5.51 22.81
C VAL A 519 10.80 4.05 22.95
N SER A 520 9.95 3.56 22.04
CA SER A 520 9.56 2.15 21.99
C SER A 520 10.78 1.24 21.76
N THR A 521 11.64 1.55 20.79
CA THR A 521 12.87 0.78 20.51
C THR A 521 13.75 0.69 21.74
N ALA A 522 13.98 1.81 22.41
CA ALA A 522 14.78 1.85 23.65
C ALA A 522 14.16 1.00 24.76
N SER A 523 12.82 1.02 24.91
CA SER A 523 12.13 0.19 25.90
C SER A 523 12.22 -1.32 25.59
N LEU A 524 12.09 -1.70 24.32
CA LEU A 524 12.18 -3.10 23.87
C LEU A 524 13.61 -3.64 24.02
N LEU A 525 14.62 -2.83 23.72
CA LEU A 525 16.03 -3.18 23.93
C LEU A 525 16.35 -3.38 25.42
N LYS A 526 15.86 -2.48 26.30
CA LYS A 526 16.00 -2.63 27.76
C LYS A 526 15.34 -3.91 28.28
N GLY A 527 14.21 -4.32 27.69
CA GLY A 527 13.49 -5.55 28.04
C GLY A 527 14.14 -6.83 27.49
N ALA A 528 14.89 -6.75 26.39
CA ALA A 528 15.60 -7.86 25.76
C ALA A 528 16.91 -8.27 26.46
N LYS A 529 17.16 -7.78 27.68
CA LYS A 529 18.33 -8.11 28.51
C LYS A 529 18.34 -9.60 28.88
N ASN A 530 18.86 -10.42 27.97
CA ASN A 530 19.46 -11.70 28.31
C ASN A 530 20.96 -11.45 28.52
N ALA A 531 21.43 -11.80 29.72
CA ALA A 531 22.78 -11.85 30.32
C ALA A 531 24.09 -11.55 29.55
N ASP A 532 24.11 -11.44 28.23
CA ASP A 532 25.33 -11.16 27.46
C ASP A 532 25.54 -9.66 27.21
N GLN A 533 26.69 -9.19 27.69
CA GLN A 533 27.26 -7.86 27.50
C GLN A 533 27.62 -7.61 26.02
N ASN A 534 26.62 -7.60 25.13
CA ASN A 534 26.85 -7.28 23.74
C ASN A 534 27.21 -5.79 23.63
N LYS A 535 28.49 -5.48 23.38
CA LYS A 535 29.01 -4.10 23.27
C LYS A 535 28.23 -3.26 22.27
N ILE A 536 27.66 -3.88 21.23
CA ILE A 536 26.84 -3.22 20.21
C ILE A 536 25.52 -2.73 20.83
N LEU A 537 24.89 -3.53 21.68
CA LEU A 537 23.65 -3.15 22.37
C LEU A 537 23.86 -1.93 23.27
N VAL A 538 24.95 -1.91 24.04
CA VAL A 538 25.31 -0.76 24.89
C VAL A 538 25.56 0.50 24.07
N ALA A 539 26.25 0.39 22.93
CA ALA A 539 26.50 1.52 22.03
C ALA A 539 25.20 2.07 21.42
N VAL A 540 24.27 1.19 21.02
CA VAL A 540 22.96 1.60 20.49
C VAL A 540 22.08 2.25 21.56
N GLU A 541 22.06 1.70 22.79
CA GLU A 541 21.35 2.33 23.91
C GLU A 541 21.90 3.73 24.22
N GLN A 542 23.22 3.91 24.16
CA GLN A 542 23.86 5.20 24.38
C GLN A 542 23.56 6.20 23.26
N ASP A 543 23.53 5.76 22.00
CA ASP A 543 23.10 6.60 20.88
C ASP A 543 21.62 7.01 21.01
N LEU A 544 20.74 6.04 21.30
CA LEU A 544 19.30 6.27 21.50
C LEU A 544 19.01 7.29 22.62
N SER A 545 19.79 7.24 23.71
CA SER A 545 19.61 8.16 24.84
C SER A 545 19.71 9.64 24.47
N GLN A 546 20.36 9.98 23.35
CA GLN A 546 20.47 11.35 22.85
C GLN A 546 19.15 11.88 22.26
N TYR A 547 18.24 10.99 21.87
CA TYR A 547 16.98 11.33 21.20
C TYR A 547 15.75 11.15 22.09
N LEU A 548 15.90 10.46 23.22
CA LEU A 548 14.82 10.30 24.17
C LEU A 548 14.54 11.65 24.84
N PRO A 549 13.25 12.00 25.09
CA PRO A 549 12.97 13.11 25.99
C PRO A 549 13.74 12.87 27.30
N PRO A 550 14.28 13.93 27.95
CA PRO A 550 14.92 13.77 29.25
C PRO A 550 13.95 12.94 30.08
N GLU A 551 14.42 11.81 30.64
CA GLU A 551 13.59 10.97 31.49
C GLU A 551 12.87 11.95 32.40
N GLN A 552 11.54 12.11 32.22
CA GLN A 552 10.74 12.71 33.25
C GLN A 552 11.04 11.76 34.38
N GLU A 553 11.91 12.19 35.30
CA GLU A 553 12.11 11.53 36.56
C GLU A 553 10.68 11.34 37.02
N SER A 554 10.16 10.12 36.87
CA SER A 554 9.07 9.66 37.70
C SER A 554 9.60 10.04 39.05
N VAL A 555 9.05 11.09 39.65
CA VAL A 555 9.64 11.66 40.85
C VAL A 555 9.48 10.53 41.86
N LEU A 556 10.49 9.67 41.93
CA LEU A 556 10.75 8.72 42.98
C LEU A 556 11.13 9.67 44.09
N VAL A 557 10.09 10.24 44.70
CA VAL A 557 10.21 11.00 45.93
C VAL A 557 10.88 10.01 46.86
N THR A 558 12.17 10.21 47.10
CA THR A 558 12.95 9.36 47.99
C THR A 558 12.18 9.19 49.29
N GLU A 559 12.26 8.02 49.92
CA GLU A 559 11.45 7.73 51.10
C GLU A 559 11.63 8.80 52.20
N ALA A 560 12.82 9.38 52.29
CA ALA A 560 13.13 10.51 53.14
C ALA A 560 12.26 11.75 52.86
N LYS A 561 12.04 12.11 51.59
CA LYS A 561 11.18 13.23 51.20
C LYS A 561 9.70 12.94 51.49
N LEU A 562 9.22 11.72 51.23
CA LEU A 562 7.85 11.32 51.59
C LEU A 562 7.62 11.40 53.10
N ASN A 563 8.56 10.90 53.89
CA ASN A 563 8.49 10.95 55.35
C ASN A 563 8.58 12.40 55.86
N ALA A 564 9.41 13.25 55.26
CA ALA A 564 9.49 14.67 55.61
C ALA A 564 8.17 15.42 55.36
N VAL A 565 7.47 15.11 54.26
CA VAL A 565 6.14 15.69 53.97
C VAL A 565 5.13 15.25 55.03
N ILE A 566 5.11 13.97 55.39
CA ILE A 566 4.18 13.45 56.39
C ILE A 566 4.47 14.03 57.78
N GLN A 567 5.74 14.14 58.16
CA GLN A 567 6.12 14.77 59.42
C GLN A 567 5.68 16.25 59.49
N LYS A 568 5.80 17.00 58.39
CA LYS A 568 5.28 18.38 58.32
C LYS A 568 3.77 18.42 58.48
N ILE A 569 3.03 17.51 57.83
CA ILE A 569 1.57 17.41 57.95
C ILE A 569 1.18 17.10 59.41
N LEU A 570 1.82 16.12 60.04
CA LEU A 570 1.57 15.76 61.43
C LEU A 570 1.88 16.92 62.39
N GLN A 571 2.99 17.61 62.18
CA GLN A 571 3.33 18.81 62.95
C GLN A 571 2.23 19.87 62.83
N ARG A 572 1.76 20.17 61.61
CA ARG A 572 0.69 21.16 61.39
C ARG A 572 -0.64 20.76 62.04
N ILE A 573 -0.99 19.48 61.98
CA ILE A 573 -2.21 18.96 62.64
C ILE A 573 -2.08 19.07 64.17
N PHE A 574 -0.96 18.62 64.75
CA PHE A 574 -0.81 18.50 66.20
C PHE A 574 -0.36 19.78 66.91
N ILE A 575 -0.08 20.88 66.18
CA ILE A 575 0.03 22.23 66.78
C ILE A 575 -1.25 22.60 67.52
N PHE A 576 -2.42 22.15 67.04
CA PHE A 576 -3.70 22.45 67.66
C PHE A 576 -4.00 21.50 68.83
N LYS A 577 -4.48 22.06 69.95
CA LYS A 577 -4.89 21.28 71.13
C LYS A 577 -6.34 20.78 71.06
N SER A 578 -7.23 21.50 70.37
CA SER A 578 -8.65 21.15 70.24
C SER A 578 -8.90 20.12 69.12
N PRO A 579 -9.79 19.12 69.32
CA PRO A 579 -10.11 18.12 68.29
C PRO A 579 -10.66 18.72 66.99
N LEU A 580 -11.54 19.73 67.09
CA LEU A 580 -12.15 20.38 65.92
C LEU A 580 -11.13 21.11 65.03
N SER A 581 -10.13 21.76 65.64
CA SER A 581 -9.09 22.46 64.88
C SER A 581 -8.14 21.48 64.18
N ARG A 582 -7.84 20.34 64.81
CA ARG A 582 -7.07 19.24 64.18
C ARG A 582 -7.79 18.68 62.95
N TYR A 583 -9.10 18.51 63.07
CA TYR A 583 -9.93 18.04 61.97
C TYR A 583 -9.92 19.02 60.79
N ASN A 584 -10.15 20.31 61.04
CA ASN A 584 -10.13 21.33 59.98
C ASN A 584 -8.77 21.40 59.28
N GLN A 585 -7.67 21.32 60.05
CA GLN A 585 -6.33 21.28 59.47
C GLN A 585 -6.13 20.02 58.62
N LEU A 586 -6.55 18.83 59.09
CA LEU A 586 -6.45 17.60 58.31
C LEU A 586 -7.22 17.71 56.98
N MET A 587 -8.43 18.27 57.00
CA MET A 587 -9.23 18.48 55.78
C MET A 587 -8.52 19.41 54.78
N GLN A 588 -7.89 20.48 55.27
CA GLN A 588 -7.11 21.38 54.44
C GLN A 588 -5.90 20.67 53.81
N GLU A 589 -5.15 19.90 54.58
CA GLU A 589 -4.00 19.14 54.07
C GLU A 589 -4.45 18.08 53.04
N MET A 590 -5.58 17.43 53.24
CA MET A 590 -6.13 16.47 52.27
C MET A 590 -6.55 17.16 50.96
N LEU A 591 -7.09 18.38 51.02
CA LEU A 591 -7.38 19.19 49.83
C LEU A 591 -6.10 19.57 49.08
N GLU A 592 -5.05 20.00 49.79
CA GLU A 592 -3.74 20.32 49.21
C GLU A 592 -3.08 19.09 48.55
N LEU A 593 -3.33 17.88 49.07
CA LEU A 593 -2.84 16.63 48.49
C LEU A 593 -3.54 16.21 47.19
N ARG A 594 -4.69 16.80 46.82
CA ARG A 594 -5.43 16.44 45.59
C ARG A 594 -4.66 16.70 44.30
N GLY A 595 -3.74 17.67 44.30
CA GLY A 595 -2.88 17.98 43.16
C GLY A 595 -1.56 17.20 43.12
N ASN A 596 -1.28 16.34 44.11
CA ASN A 596 0.02 15.66 44.23
C ASN A 596 0.01 14.31 43.51
N GLN A 597 0.97 14.08 42.62
CA GLN A 597 1.17 12.79 41.91
C GLN A 597 1.33 11.58 42.85
N ASN A 598 1.78 11.80 44.09
CA ASN A 598 1.99 10.77 45.11
C ASN A 598 0.87 10.66 46.16
N ARG A 599 -0.31 11.25 45.89
CA ARG A 599 -1.46 11.30 46.83
C ARG A 599 -1.76 9.94 47.48
N GLY A 600 -1.86 8.87 46.69
CA GLY A 600 -2.21 7.53 47.21
C GLY A 600 -1.17 6.95 48.19
N THR A 601 0.11 7.24 48.01
CA THR A 601 1.20 6.77 48.90
C THR A 601 1.25 7.63 50.16
N LEU A 602 1.09 8.94 50.02
CA LEU A 602 1.04 9.89 51.15
C LEU A 602 -0.16 9.62 52.06
N LEU A 603 -1.35 9.37 51.50
CA LEU A 603 -2.54 9.05 52.28
C LEU A 603 -2.39 7.74 53.07
N ARG A 604 -1.85 6.68 52.46
CA ARG A 604 -1.61 5.39 53.16
C ARG A 604 -0.63 5.53 54.32
N ARG A 605 0.46 6.27 54.11
CA ARG A 605 1.45 6.51 55.18
C ARG A 605 0.92 7.48 56.24
N LEU A 606 0.13 8.49 55.87
CA LEU A 606 -0.53 9.39 56.82
C LEU A 606 -1.53 8.62 57.70
N TYR A 607 -2.29 7.68 57.12
CA TYR A 607 -3.18 6.79 57.86
C TYR A 607 -2.40 5.96 58.90
N SER A 608 -1.27 5.35 58.51
CA SER A 608 -0.44 4.57 59.45
C SER A 608 0.22 5.41 60.55
N ALA A 609 0.39 6.71 60.35
CA ALA A 609 1.06 7.60 61.29
C ALA A 609 0.09 8.33 62.24
N LEU A 610 -1.22 8.24 62.00
CA LEU A 610 -2.25 8.84 62.85
C LEU A 610 -2.74 7.81 63.89
N PRO A 611 -3.06 8.25 65.13
CA PRO A 611 -3.60 7.36 66.15
C PRO A 611 -4.96 6.78 65.73
N GLU A 612 -5.17 5.49 66.00
CA GLU A 612 -6.27 4.66 65.47
C GLU A 612 -7.69 5.17 65.81
N ASN A 613 -7.85 6.04 66.81
CA ASN A 613 -9.16 6.38 67.40
C ASN A 613 -9.64 7.82 67.13
N GLY A 614 -9.42 8.37 65.94
CA GLY A 614 -10.05 9.65 65.57
C GLY A 614 -9.82 10.10 64.12
N LEU A 615 -8.65 10.68 63.84
CA LEU A 615 -8.36 11.32 62.55
C LEU A 615 -8.10 10.33 61.41
N GLY A 616 -7.65 9.11 61.72
CA GLY A 616 -7.38 8.07 60.73
C GLY A 616 -8.61 7.61 59.93
N GLY A 617 -9.81 7.65 60.53
CA GLY A 617 -11.05 7.29 59.84
C GLY A 617 -11.38 8.19 58.65
N TYR A 618 -11.03 9.48 58.75
CA TYR A 618 -11.21 10.44 57.65
C TYR A 618 -10.24 10.20 56.51
N VAL A 619 -8.97 9.90 56.83
CA VAL A 619 -7.97 9.54 55.82
C VAL A 619 -8.36 8.25 55.09
N LEU A 620 -8.91 7.26 55.81
CA LEU A 620 -9.43 6.03 55.20
C LEU A 620 -10.57 6.31 54.21
N THR A 621 -11.46 7.24 54.55
CA THR A 621 -12.56 7.66 53.68
C THR A 621 -12.01 8.33 52.41
N GLU A 622 -11.01 9.20 52.54
CA GLU A 622 -10.38 9.84 51.39
C GLU A 622 -9.57 8.85 50.53
N ILE A 623 -8.98 7.81 51.12
CA ILE A 623 -8.35 6.70 50.38
C ILE A 623 -9.39 5.97 49.53
N LYS A 624 -10.59 5.72 50.06
CA LYS A 624 -11.69 5.10 49.30
C LYS A 624 -12.16 6.01 48.17
N ASN A 625 -12.41 7.28 48.45
CA ASN A 625 -12.79 8.28 47.43
C ASN A 625 -11.74 8.37 46.31
N PHE A 626 -10.45 8.38 46.66
CA PHE A 626 -9.37 8.37 45.66
C PHE A 626 -9.33 7.06 44.84
N GLY A 627 -9.66 5.93 45.47
CA GLY A 627 -9.84 4.66 44.77
C GLY A 627 -11.00 4.70 43.77
N ASP A 628 -12.12 5.31 44.15
CA ASP A 628 -13.28 5.48 43.28
C ASP A 628 -12.99 6.46 42.12
N GLU A 629 -12.28 7.57 42.39
CA GLU A 629 -11.78 8.51 41.38
C GLU A 629 -10.88 7.81 40.34
N LEU A 630 -9.96 6.94 40.78
CA LEU A 630 -9.07 6.19 39.89
C LEU A 630 -9.80 5.12 39.07
N ASN A 631 -10.89 4.59 39.59
CA ASN A 631 -11.73 3.59 38.93
C ASN A 631 -12.81 4.22 38.04
N GLY A 632 -12.85 5.56 37.95
CA GLY A 632 -13.75 6.29 37.04
C GLY A 632 -15.23 6.19 37.42
N ARG A 633 -15.55 6.06 38.72
CA ARG A 633 -16.93 6.10 39.23
C ARG A 633 -17.35 7.48 39.71
#